data_AF-A0AA89BY26-F1
#
_entry.id   AF-A0AA89BY26-F1
#
_cell.length_a   1.000
_cell.length_b   1.000
_cell.length_c   1.000
_cell.angle_alpha   90.00
_cell.angle_beta   90.00
_cell.angle_gamma   90.00
#
_symmetry.space_group_name_H-M   'P 1'
#
loop_
_entity.id
_entity.type
_entity.pdbx_description
1 polymer ?
#
loop_
_entity_poly.entity_id
_entity_poly.type
_entity_poly.pdbx_seq_one_letter_code
_entity_poly.pdbx_strand_id
1 'polypeptide(L)'
;MRYKIPRHFGRYCRIIGVVLFVVCTVRVLFEYHSDGTSDRKEMYISNHSNSPYQKSDVPYLVDTETCKIPNINPFDPSVLLYLRQGRKISCNKHLPITYEDGSRLCINWTAVDQSPWRETFGFCRYQAIYRPLNITDHDFYKYLEPSKEFNVSIEMKDDFVRVFCYTNGGGKIYTNYHQFILLKDDVEARCSKSFQKHKNNKDLRETLNVIMIGVDSISRLNFMRYMQKTRSYLLNDLEAVELTGYNKVADNTFVNIVPMTLGKFLEEVPWNEKMNKTPFDNYNFIWKQFGSRGYRTLYAEDAPSIAIFDYLKAGFHKPPTDYFNRHFSVAMTADRKSWYNSHHCLVNKMETEIMLDYVINLYLYTNTVHTWLSPSLPD
;
A
#
# COMPACT_ATOMS: atom_id res chain seq x y z
N MET A 1 -72.68 2.14 -45.41
CA MET A 1 -72.45 2.50 -43.99
C MET A 1 -70.98 2.28 -43.67
N ARG A 2 -70.19 3.34 -43.44
CA ARG A 2 -68.80 3.21 -42.95
C ARG A 2 -68.78 3.51 -41.46
N TYR A 3 -68.56 2.49 -40.64
CA TYR A 3 -68.39 2.63 -39.19
C TYR A 3 -67.10 3.40 -38.89
N LYS A 4 -67.21 4.56 -38.23
CA LYS A 4 -66.08 5.31 -37.67
C LYS A 4 -65.67 4.65 -36.36
N ILE A 5 -64.48 4.06 -36.33
CA ILE A 5 -63.85 3.56 -35.10
C ILE A 5 -63.54 4.77 -34.18
N PRO A 6 -63.95 4.76 -32.89
CA PRO A 6 -63.72 5.89 -32.00
C PRO A 6 -62.23 6.06 -31.70
N ARG A 7 -61.75 7.32 -31.75
CA ARG A 7 -60.36 7.73 -31.46
C ARG A 7 -59.82 7.26 -30.09
N HIS A 8 -60.68 6.87 -29.16
CA HIS A 8 -60.29 6.34 -27.85
C HIS A 8 -59.76 4.90 -27.89
N PHE A 9 -60.17 4.07 -28.87
CA PHE A 9 -59.73 2.68 -28.98
C PHE A 9 -58.24 2.58 -29.32
N GLY A 10 -57.74 3.45 -30.20
CA GLY A 10 -56.32 3.52 -30.57
C GLY A 10 -55.39 4.01 -29.44
N ARG A 11 -55.88 4.81 -28.49
CA ARG A 11 -55.11 5.22 -27.30
C ARG A 11 -55.02 4.09 -26.27
N TYR A 12 -56.10 3.36 -26.03
CA TYR A 12 -56.09 2.20 -25.12
C TYR A 12 -55.19 1.07 -25.62
N CYS A 13 -55.23 0.72 -26.92
CA CYS A 13 -54.32 -0.28 -27.48
C CYS A 13 -52.85 0.14 -27.41
N ARG A 14 -52.53 1.43 -27.55
CA ARG A 14 -51.15 1.94 -27.38
C ARG A 14 -50.67 1.85 -25.94
N ILE A 15 -51.52 2.16 -24.97
CA ILE A 15 -51.16 2.05 -23.54
C ILE A 15 -50.95 0.59 -23.15
N ILE A 16 -51.85 -0.32 -23.57
CA ILE A 16 -51.71 -1.75 -23.31
C ILE A 16 -50.45 -2.31 -23.97
N GLY A 17 -50.15 -1.91 -25.21
CA GLY A 17 -48.92 -2.31 -25.90
C GLY A 17 -47.64 -1.87 -25.18
N VAL A 18 -47.62 -0.64 -24.64
CA VAL A 18 -46.48 -0.12 -23.86
C VAL A 18 -46.34 -0.88 -22.54
N VAL A 19 -47.44 -1.12 -21.82
CA VAL A 19 -47.41 -1.87 -20.55
C VAL A 19 -46.91 -3.30 -20.77
N LEU A 20 -47.39 -4.00 -21.79
CA LEU A 20 -46.92 -5.35 -22.12
C LEU A 20 -45.44 -5.38 -22.51
N PHE A 21 -44.96 -4.37 -23.25
CA PHE A 21 -43.55 -4.25 -23.60
C PHE A 21 -42.67 -4.02 -22.36
N VAL A 22 -43.09 -3.19 -21.43
CA VAL A 22 -42.39 -2.95 -20.16
C VAL A 22 -42.36 -4.23 -19.29
N VAL A 23 -43.48 -4.94 -19.19
CA VAL A 23 -43.55 -6.20 -18.40
C VAL A 23 -42.66 -7.29 -19.02
N CYS A 24 -42.67 -7.45 -20.35
CA CYS A 24 -41.79 -8.41 -21.04
C CYS A 24 -40.31 -8.05 -20.88
N THR A 25 -39.94 -6.78 -21.03
CA THR A 25 -38.54 -6.35 -20.86
C THR A 25 -38.05 -6.54 -19.43
N VAL A 26 -38.87 -6.23 -18.42
CA VAL A 26 -38.53 -6.50 -17.01
C VAL A 26 -38.38 -7.99 -16.74
N ARG A 27 -39.27 -8.85 -17.28
CA ARG A 27 -39.14 -10.31 -17.14
C ARG A 27 -37.86 -10.86 -17.78
N VAL A 28 -37.56 -10.46 -19.00
CA VAL A 28 -36.34 -10.88 -19.72
C VAL A 28 -35.08 -10.42 -18.97
N LEU A 29 -35.07 -9.19 -18.42
CA LEU A 29 -33.96 -8.71 -17.61
C LEU A 29 -33.81 -9.49 -16.30
N PHE A 30 -34.92 -9.90 -15.68
CA PHE A 30 -34.91 -10.70 -14.45
C PHE A 30 -34.44 -12.14 -14.70
N GLU A 31 -34.91 -12.78 -15.77
CA GLU A 31 -34.45 -14.12 -16.20
C GLU A 31 -32.98 -14.11 -16.60
N TYR A 32 -32.54 -13.13 -17.39
CA TYR A 32 -31.12 -12.98 -17.75
C TYR A 32 -30.22 -12.72 -16.54
N HIS A 33 -30.71 -11.96 -15.54
CA HIS A 33 -30.00 -11.78 -14.28
C HIS A 33 -29.93 -13.07 -13.47
N SER A 34 -31.03 -13.82 -13.40
CA SER A 34 -31.11 -15.10 -12.68
C SER A 34 -30.19 -16.16 -13.29
N ASP A 35 -30.22 -16.36 -14.61
CA ASP A 35 -29.33 -17.30 -15.31
C ASP A 35 -27.85 -16.92 -15.10
N GLY A 36 -27.54 -15.63 -15.27
CA GLY A 36 -26.19 -15.13 -15.01
C GLY A 36 -25.72 -15.29 -13.56
N THR A 37 -26.62 -15.45 -12.58
CA THR A 37 -26.24 -15.76 -11.19
C THR A 37 -26.04 -17.25 -10.94
N SER A 38 -26.83 -18.12 -11.59
CA SER A 38 -26.70 -19.58 -11.49
C SER A 38 -25.38 -20.05 -12.09
N ASP A 39 -25.07 -19.61 -13.32
CA ASP A 39 -23.82 -19.95 -14.01
C ASP A 39 -22.58 -19.46 -13.25
N ARG A 40 -22.67 -18.28 -12.62
CA ARG A 40 -21.59 -17.75 -11.77
C ARG A 40 -21.38 -18.58 -10.51
N LYS A 41 -22.45 -19.05 -9.87
CA LYS A 41 -22.38 -19.91 -8.69
C LYS A 41 -21.75 -21.26 -9.04
N GLU A 42 -22.15 -21.87 -10.15
CA GLU A 42 -21.59 -23.14 -10.62
C GLU A 42 -20.11 -23.02 -11.03
N MET A 43 -19.75 -21.96 -11.76
CA MET A 43 -18.36 -21.69 -12.16
C MET A 43 -17.45 -21.38 -10.96
N TYR A 44 -17.96 -20.77 -9.89
CA TYR A 44 -17.18 -20.57 -8.67
C TYR A 44 -16.98 -21.88 -7.90
N ILE A 45 -18.05 -22.67 -7.76
CA ILE A 45 -18.00 -23.97 -7.08
C ILE A 45 -17.05 -24.92 -7.81
N SER A 46 -17.04 -24.93 -9.15
CA SER A 46 -16.13 -25.78 -9.94
C SER A 46 -14.67 -25.34 -9.87
N ASN A 47 -14.40 -24.03 -9.74
CA ASN A 47 -13.04 -23.50 -9.62
C ASN A 47 -12.48 -23.59 -8.18
N HIS A 48 -13.34 -23.63 -7.15
CA HIS A 48 -12.95 -23.61 -5.74
C HIS A 48 -13.26 -24.91 -4.99
N SER A 49 -13.74 -25.96 -5.66
CA SER A 49 -13.83 -27.31 -5.12
C SER A 49 -12.47 -27.91 -4.74
N ASN A 50 -11.36 -27.30 -5.18
CA ASN A 50 -9.99 -27.58 -4.74
C ASN A 50 -9.46 -26.60 -3.67
N SER A 51 -10.32 -25.77 -3.05
CA SER A 51 -9.90 -24.87 -1.97
C SER A 51 -9.48 -25.70 -0.75
N PRO A 52 -8.27 -25.52 -0.20
CA PRO A 52 -7.78 -26.28 0.95
C PRO A 52 -8.47 -25.92 2.28
N TYR A 53 -9.54 -25.13 2.26
CA TYR A 53 -10.28 -24.78 3.47
C TYR A 53 -11.06 -26.01 3.98
N GLN A 54 -10.50 -26.69 4.98
CA GLN A 54 -11.23 -27.67 5.78
C GLN A 54 -12.21 -26.95 6.69
N LYS A 55 -13.49 -27.30 6.58
CA LYS A 55 -14.53 -26.79 7.47
C LYS A 55 -14.18 -27.20 8.90
N SER A 56 -14.01 -26.20 9.77
CA SER A 56 -13.81 -26.42 11.20
C SER A 56 -15.14 -26.75 11.87
N ASP A 57 -15.16 -27.80 12.70
CA ASP A 57 -16.33 -28.19 13.50
C ASP A 57 -16.51 -27.31 14.75
N VAL A 58 -15.58 -26.39 15.01
CA VAL A 58 -15.64 -25.48 16.16
C VAL A 58 -16.57 -24.31 15.83
N PRO A 59 -17.67 -24.09 16.59
CA PRO A 59 -18.66 -23.07 16.26
C PRO A 59 -18.20 -21.62 16.53
N TYR A 60 -17.25 -21.42 17.44
CA TYR A 60 -16.75 -20.11 17.85
C TYR A 60 -15.22 -20.05 17.80
N LEU A 61 -14.67 -18.94 17.30
CA LEU A 61 -13.24 -18.61 17.37
C LEU A 61 -12.82 -18.17 18.79
N VAL A 62 -13.74 -17.50 19.48
CA VAL A 62 -13.62 -17.10 20.88
C VAL A 62 -14.94 -17.48 21.54
N ASP A 63 -14.90 -18.30 22.57
CA ASP A 63 -16.08 -18.70 23.35
C ASP A 63 -15.82 -18.41 24.83
N THR A 64 -16.16 -17.20 25.23
CA THR A 64 -16.11 -16.75 26.63
C THR A 64 -17.51 -16.34 27.07
N GLU A 65 -17.74 -16.20 28.37
CA GLU A 65 -19.04 -15.80 28.91
C GLU A 65 -19.50 -14.43 28.39
N THR A 66 -18.56 -13.49 28.19
CA THR A 66 -18.83 -12.11 27.78
C THR A 66 -18.60 -11.82 26.30
N CYS A 67 -17.83 -12.67 25.60
CA CYS A 67 -17.50 -12.47 24.19
C CYS A 67 -17.56 -13.80 23.44
N LYS A 68 -18.39 -13.83 22.39
CA LYS A 68 -18.51 -14.96 21.47
C LYS A 68 -18.26 -14.49 20.04
N ILE A 69 -17.17 -14.94 19.43
CA ILE A 69 -16.85 -14.65 18.04
C ILE A 69 -17.17 -15.89 17.22
N PRO A 70 -18.16 -15.85 16.30
CA PRO A 70 -18.52 -17.02 15.50
C PRO A 70 -17.41 -17.42 14.53
N ASN A 71 -17.24 -18.72 14.34
CA ASN A 71 -16.33 -19.28 13.34
C ASN A 71 -17.03 -19.42 11.99
N ILE A 72 -17.06 -18.33 11.24
CA ILE A 72 -17.79 -18.25 9.97
C ILE A 72 -16.98 -18.91 8.86
N ASN A 73 -17.63 -19.76 8.06
CA ASN A 73 -17.05 -20.32 6.85
C ASN A 73 -16.81 -19.20 5.81
N PRO A 74 -15.56 -18.92 5.38
CA PRO A 74 -15.29 -17.94 4.35
C PRO A 74 -15.95 -18.28 3.02
N PHE A 75 -16.24 -19.54 2.72
CA PHE A 75 -16.90 -19.96 1.47
C PHE A 75 -18.33 -20.43 1.69
N ASP A 76 -19.04 -19.87 2.67
CA ASP A 76 -20.45 -20.19 2.90
C ASP A 76 -21.29 -19.98 1.63
N PRO A 77 -22.22 -20.89 1.27
CA PRO A 77 -23.06 -20.75 0.09
C PRO A 77 -23.80 -19.41 -0.02
N SER A 78 -24.13 -18.77 1.10
CA SER A 78 -24.79 -17.46 1.14
C SER A 78 -23.94 -16.32 0.56
N VAL A 79 -22.60 -16.45 0.58
CA VAL A 79 -21.71 -15.39 0.10
C VAL A 79 -21.15 -15.61 -1.30
N LEU A 80 -21.26 -16.82 -1.84
CA LEU A 80 -20.66 -17.20 -3.13
C LEU A 80 -21.07 -16.27 -4.28
N LEU A 81 -22.32 -15.80 -4.30
CA LEU A 81 -22.82 -14.92 -5.35
C LEU A 81 -22.21 -13.50 -5.33
N TYR A 82 -21.61 -13.10 -4.21
CA TYR A 82 -20.95 -11.81 -4.03
C TYR A 82 -19.45 -11.88 -4.31
N LEU A 83 -18.86 -13.09 -4.37
CA LEU A 83 -17.45 -13.26 -4.63
C LEU A 83 -17.13 -12.86 -6.07
N ARG A 84 -16.18 -11.95 -6.24
CA ARG A 84 -15.68 -11.51 -7.55
C ARG A 84 -14.19 -11.78 -7.67
N GLN A 85 -13.76 -12.33 -8.80
CA GLN A 85 -12.35 -12.54 -9.04
C GLN A 85 -11.74 -11.18 -9.34
N GLY A 86 -10.73 -10.81 -8.55
CA GLY A 86 -9.96 -9.59 -8.81
C GLY A 86 -9.27 -9.67 -10.17
N ARG A 87 -9.11 -8.52 -10.83
CA ARG A 87 -8.28 -8.43 -12.04
C ARG A 87 -6.82 -8.63 -11.65
N LYS A 88 -6.11 -9.51 -12.34
CA LYS A 88 -4.65 -9.59 -12.21
C LYS A 88 -4.03 -8.30 -12.73
N ILE A 89 -3.36 -7.57 -11.86
CA ILE A 89 -2.57 -6.40 -12.23
C ILE A 89 -1.24 -6.92 -12.78
N SER A 90 -0.87 -6.45 -13.96
CA SER A 90 0.45 -6.69 -14.55
C SER A 90 0.99 -5.35 -14.99
N CYS A 91 2.16 -4.99 -14.48
CA CYS A 91 2.92 -3.87 -14.97
C CYS A 91 3.68 -4.28 -16.25
N ASN A 92 4.23 -3.27 -16.92
CA ASN A 92 5.04 -3.38 -18.12
C ASN A 92 6.22 -4.31 -17.85
N LYS A 93 6.48 -5.21 -18.81
CA LYS A 93 7.58 -6.19 -18.71
C LYS A 93 8.93 -5.62 -19.14
N HIS A 94 8.96 -4.43 -19.76
CA HIS A 94 10.22 -3.79 -20.12
C HIS A 94 11.00 -3.43 -18.86
N LEU A 95 12.30 -3.73 -18.90
CA LEU A 95 13.23 -3.38 -17.83
C LEU A 95 13.27 -1.85 -17.66
N PRO A 96 13.33 -1.34 -16.42
CA PRO A 96 13.47 0.09 -16.18
C PRO A 96 14.88 0.54 -16.58
N ILE A 97 14.99 1.70 -17.23
CA ILE A 97 16.27 2.29 -17.64
C ILE A 97 17.12 2.65 -16.43
N THR A 98 16.50 2.98 -15.30
CA THR A 98 17.19 3.26 -14.04
C THR A 98 16.67 2.40 -12.91
N TYR A 99 17.56 2.02 -11.99
CA TYR A 99 17.23 1.19 -10.84
C TYR A 99 18.12 1.54 -9.65
N GLU A 100 17.67 1.16 -8.46
CA GLU A 100 18.43 1.28 -7.22
C GLU A 100 19.36 0.08 -7.04
N ASP A 101 20.64 0.33 -6.80
CA ASP A 101 21.58 -0.63 -6.24
C ASP A 101 22.07 -0.07 -4.91
N GLY A 102 21.25 -0.28 -3.89
CA GLY A 102 21.58 0.24 -2.58
C GLY A 102 21.43 1.75 -2.46
N SER A 103 22.50 2.45 -2.07
CA SER A 103 22.58 3.92 -2.10
C SER A 103 22.94 4.49 -3.48
N ARG A 104 23.11 3.63 -4.50
CA ARG A 104 23.48 4.04 -5.86
C ARG A 104 22.27 4.07 -6.79
N LEU A 105 22.18 5.10 -7.60
CA LEU A 105 21.30 5.13 -8.77
C LEU A 105 22.09 4.63 -9.97
N CYS A 106 21.64 3.52 -10.55
CA CYS A 106 22.28 2.84 -11.66
C CYS A 106 21.50 3.01 -12.96
N ILE A 107 22.23 2.99 -14.08
CA ILE A 107 21.64 2.86 -15.41
C ILE A 107 21.68 1.39 -15.80
N ASN A 108 20.52 0.86 -16.16
CA ASN A 108 20.36 -0.48 -16.68
C ASN A 108 20.69 -0.48 -18.17
N TRP A 109 21.96 -0.69 -18.52
CA TRP A 109 22.40 -0.76 -19.91
C TRP A 109 21.71 -1.89 -20.69
N THR A 110 21.37 -3.01 -20.04
CA THR A 110 20.56 -4.06 -20.67
C THR A 110 19.17 -3.55 -21.05
N ALA A 111 18.53 -2.72 -20.23
CA ALA A 111 17.27 -2.08 -20.56
C ALA A 111 17.41 -1.08 -21.71
N VAL A 112 18.49 -0.29 -21.73
CA VAL A 112 18.80 0.65 -22.81
C VAL A 112 18.98 -0.09 -24.14
N ASP A 113 19.78 -1.16 -24.14
CA ASP A 113 20.06 -1.98 -25.33
C ASP A 113 18.81 -2.68 -25.90
N GLN A 114 17.86 -3.03 -25.04
CA GLN A 114 16.58 -3.64 -25.43
C GLN A 114 15.51 -2.60 -25.80
N SER A 115 15.77 -1.31 -25.57
CA SER A 115 14.82 -0.25 -25.84
C SER A 115 14.95 0.28 -27.28
N PRO A 116 13.92 0.98 -27.81
CA PRO A 116 14.02 1.72 -29.06
C PRO A 116 15.09 2.82 -29.06
N TRP A 117 15.68 3.13 -27.90
CA TRP A 117 16.63 4.22 -27.71
C TRP A 117 18.09 3.76 -27.69
N ARG A 118 18.39 2.47 -27.94
CA ARG A 118 19.76 1.91 -27.90
C ARG A 118 20.82 2.79 -28.57
N GLU A 119 20.56 3.24 -29.79
CA GLU A 119 21.53 4.03 -30.57
C GLU A 119 21.48 5.53 -30.28
N THR A 120 20.42 5.99 -29.61
CA THR A 120 20.14 7.42 -29.42
C THR A 120 20.19 7.85 -27.96
N PHE A 121 20.30 6.93 -27.01
CA PHE A 121 20.43 7.23 -25.58
C PHE A 121 21.66 8.11 -25.33
N GLY A 122 21.45 9.21 -24.61
CA GLY A 122 22.52 10.15 -24.27
C GLY A 122 22.87 10.11 -22.79
N PHE A 123 21.97 10.62 -21.96
CA PHE A 123 22.24 10.81 -20.53
C PHE A 123 20.95 10.83 -19.71
N CYS A 124 21.11 10.71 -18.40
CA CYS A 124 20.07 10.99 -17.43
C CYS A 124 20.43 12.19 -16.55
N ARG A 125 19.41 12.78 -15.94
CA ARG A 125 19.51 13.77 -14.86
C ARG A 125 18.50 13.41 -13.79
N TYR A 126 18.82 13.69 -12.53
CA TYR A 126 17.88 13.54 -11.42
C TYR A 126 17.56 14.89 -10.79
N GLN A 127 16.42 14.97 -10.12
CA GLN A 127 16.05 16.07 -9.24
C GLN A 127 15.63 15.51 -7.90
N ALA A 128 16.26 15.99 -6.83
CA ALA A 128 15.87 15.67 -5.47
C ALA A 128 14.46 16.18 -5.17
N ILE A 129 13.68 15.36 -4.48
CA ILE A 129 12.34 15.69 -3.97
C ILE A 129 12.54 16.07 -2.51
N TYR A 130 12.42 17.35 -2.22
CA TYR A 130 12.80 17.88 -0.91
C TYR A 130 11.61 18.53 -0.20
N ARG A 131 11.49 18.26 1.10
CA ARG A 131 10.56 18.93 2.01
C ARG A 131 11.35 19.65 3.12
N PRO A 132 11.31 20.99 3.19
CA PRO A 132 11.94 21.72 4.29
C PRO A 132 11.29 21.42 5.65
N LEU A 133 12.09 21.38 6.71
CA LEU A 133 11.64 21.01 8.07
C LEU A 133 10.63 21.98 8.72
N ASN A 134 10.59 23.24 8.28
CA ASN A 134 9.76 24.29 8.87
C ASN A 134 8.43 24.50 8.14
N ILE A 135 8.02 23.56 7.29
CA ILE A 135 6.77 23.65 6.53
C ILE A 135 5.63 22.97 7.30
N THR A 136 4.52 23.68 7.44
CA THR A 136 3.29 23.17 8.08
C THR A 136 2.39 22.42 7.11
N ASP A 137 2.54 22.65 5.81
CA ASP A 137 1.84 21.86 4.80
C ASP A 137 2.45 20.44 4.74
N HIS A 138 1.64 19.45 5.13
CA HIS A 138 2.04 18.03 5.15
C HIS A 138 2.24 17.47 3.73
N ASP A 139 1.68 18.11 2.71
CA ASP A 139 1.79 17.70 1.30
C ASP A 139 2.84 18.48 0.52
N PHE A 140 3.49 19.45 1.17
CA PHE A 140 4.49 20.26 0.49
C PHE A 140 5.71 19.44 0.09
N TYR A 141 6.11 19.63 -1.16
CA TYR A 141 7.39 19.20 -1.70
C TYR A 141 7.87 20.21 -2.74
N LYS A 142 9.18 20.25 -2.98
CA LYS A 142 9.76 20.95 -4.13
C LYS A 142 10.83 20.09 -4.78
N TYR A 143 11.00 20.29 -6.09
CA TYR A 143 12.15 19.74 -6.80
C TYR A 143 13.33 20.68 -6.67
N LEU A 144 14.50 20.16 -6.30
CA LEU A 144 15.75 20.91 -6.34
C LEU A 144 16.26 21.04 -7.78
N GLU A 145 17.35 21.78 -7.96
CA GLU A 145 17.99 21.94 -9.27
C GLU A 145 18.37 20.57 -9.87
N PRO A 146 18.21 20.40 -11.20
CA PRO A 146 18.66 19.20 -11.87
C PRO A 146 20.13 18.91 -11.64
N SER A 147 20.45 17.63 -11.46
CA SER A 147 21.82 17.16 -11.42
C SER A 147 22.56 17.46 -12.72
N LYS A 148 23.90 17.35 -12.68
CA LYS A 148 24.69 17.17 -13.90
C LYS A 148 24.24 15.92 -14.65
N GLU A 149 24.50 15.91 -15.95
CA GLU A 149 24.27 14.74 -16.79
C GLU A 149 25.11 13.57 -16.30
N PHE A 150 24.50 12.39 -16.28
CA PHE A 150 25.20 11.16 -15.98
C PHE A 150 24.75 10.04 -16.91
N ASN A 151 25.71 9.19 -17.27
CA ASN A 151 25.50 7.93 -17.99
C ASN A 151 26.19 6.76 -17.26
N VAL A 152 26.57 6.96 -16.00
CA VAL A 152 27.18 5.96 -15.12
C VAL A 152 26.43 5.93 -13.80
N SER A 153 26.64 4.87 -13.01
CA SER A 153 26.06 4.79 -11.68
C SER A 153 26.59 5.89 -10.77
N ILE A 154 25.69 6.54 -10.03
CA ILE A 154 25.99 7.66 -9.13
C ILE A 154 25.62 7.33 -7.69
N GLU A 155 26.42 7.85 -6.74
CA GLU A 155 26.11 7.76 -5.31
C GLU A 155 25.06 8.81 -4.95
N MET A 156 23.99 8.38 -4.29
CA MET A 156 22.88 9.26 -3.94
C MET A 156 23.11 9.97 -2.62
N LYS A 157 22.74 11.25 -2.59
CA LYS A 157 22.80 12.10 -1.39
C LYS A 157 21.41 12.52 -0.90
N ASP A 158 20.39 12.21 -1.67
CA ASP A 158 19.01 12.57 -1.43
C ASP A 158 18.18 11.30 -1.31
N ASP A 159 17.38 11.19 -0.24
CA ASP A 159 16.51 10.03 0.02
C ASP A 159 15.55 9.79 -1.15
N PHE A 160 15.13 10.84 -1.85
CA PHE A 160 14.07 10.77 -2.84
C PHE A 160 14.41 11.57 -4.08
N VAL A 161 14.28 10.95 -5.25
CA VAL A 161 14.57 11.62 -6.53
C VAL A 161 13.56 11.23 -7.60
N ARG A 162 13.33 12.17 -8.52
CA ARG A 162 12.80 11.86 -9.85
C ARG A 162 13.93 11.88 -10.86
N VAL A 163 13.91 10.96 -11.81
CA VAL A 163 14.95 10.78 -12.82
C VAL A 163 14.35 10.93 -14.20
N PHE A 164 15.06 11.64 -15.06
CA PHE A 164 14.74 11.81 -16.47
C PHE A 164 15.91 11.33 -17.31
N CYS A 165 15.62 10.56 -18.36
CA CYS A 165 16.64 10.22 -19.35
C CYS A 165 16.28 10.79 -20.72
N TYR A 166 17.31 11.10 -21.48
CA TYR A 166 17.26 11.87 -22.71
C TYR A 166 18.04 11.17 -23.82
N THR A 167 17.64 11.43 -25.07
CA THR A 167 18.46 11.10 -26.23
C THR A 167 19.61 12.09 -26.40
N ASN A 168 20.58 11.75 -27.25
CA ASN A 168 21.67 12.64 -27.68
C ASN A 168 21.16 13.96 -28.29
N GLY A 169 19.95 13.95 -28.87
CA GLY A 169 19.27 15.15 -29.37
C GLY A 169 18.50 15.95 -28.31
N GLY A 170 18.57 15.56 -27.03
CA GLY A 170 17.91 16.24 -25.92
C GLY A 170 16.42 15.89 -25.73
N GLY A 171 15.89 14.92 -26.48
CA GLY A 171 14.50 14.48 -26.33
C GLY A 171 14.32 13.64 -25.07
N LYS A 172 13.39 14.01 -24.18
CA LYS A 172 13.08 13.21 -22.97
C LYS A 172 12.37 11.92 -23.35
N ILE A 173 12.91 10.78 -22.92
CA ILE A 173 12.43 9.43 -23.28
C ILE A 173 11.94 8.62 -22.09
N TYR A 174 12.27 9.04 -20.87
CA TYR A 174 12.01 8.24 -19.67
C TYR A 174 11.79 9.13 -18.45
N THR A 175 10.94 8.68 -17.54
CA THR A 175 10.73 9.29 -16.23
C THR A 175 10.51 8.17 -15.22
N ASN A 176 11.25 8.20 -14.12
CA ASN A 176 11.08 7.26 -13.01
C ASN A 176 11.33 7.96 -11.67
N TYR A 177 10.91 7.32 -10.59
CA TYR A 177 11.05 7.80 -9.22
C TYR A 177 11.76 6.73 -8.40
N HIS A 178 12.69 7.17 -7.55
CA HIS A 178 13.48 6.28 -6.70
C HIS A 178 13.49 6.80 -5.27
N GLN A 179 13.41 5.85 -4.34
CA GLN A 179 13.53 6.09 -2.90
C GLN A 179 14.66 5.27 -2.32
N PHE A 180 15.60 5.97 -1.67
CA PHE A 180 16.83 5.45 -1.12
C PHE A 180 16.78 5.46 0.40
N ILE A 181 17.44 4.48 1.02
CA ILE A 181 17.77 4.50 2.44
C ILE A 181 19.20 4.98 2.57
N LEU A 182 19.36 6.24 2.97
CA LEU A 182 20.66 6.83 3.24
C LEU A 182 20.85 6.96 4.76
N LEU A 183 21.98 6.50 5.27
CA LEU A 183 22.31 6.66 6.68
C LEU A 183 22.49 8.15 7.00
N LYS A 184 21.88 8.59 8.09
CA LYS A 184 21.90 9.99 8.53
C LYS A 184 22.72 10.08 9.81
N ASP A 185 23.80 10.85 9.81
CA ASP A 185 24.75 10.91 10.92
C ASP A 185 24.08 11.20 12.27
N ASP A 186 23.07 12.08 12.29
CA ASP A 186 22.31 12.43 13.48
C ASP A 186 21.43 11.27 13.98
N VAL A 187 20.81 10.53 13.07
CA VAL A 187 20.04 9.31 13.38
C VAL A 187 20.96 8.23 13.93
N GLU A 188 22.11 8.00 13.30
CA GLU A 188 23.09 7.00 13.72
C GLU A 188 23.68 7.32 15.11
N ALA A 189 24.05 8.58 15.35
CA ALA A 189 24.53 9.04 16.65
C ALA A 189 23.47 8.87 17.74
N ARG A 190 22.21 9.23 17.45
CA ARG A 190 21.07 9.04 18.36
C ARG A 190 20.85 7.55 18.64
N CYS A 191 20.80 6.73 17.60
CA CYS A 191 20.55 5.29 17.70
C CYS A 191 21.60 4.60 18.55
N SER A 192 22.88 4.83 18.27
CA SER A 192 23.99 4.26 19.03
C SER A 192 23.92 4.63 20.52
N LYS A 193 23.77 5.93 20.83
CA LYS A 193 23.70 6.41 22.22
C LYS A 193 22.48 5.86 22.97
N SER A 194 21.30 5.94 22.38
CA SER A 194 20.05 5.49 23.00
C SER A 194 20.01 3.97 23.16
N PHE A 195 20.55 3.22 22.21
CA PHE A 195 20.59 1.76 22.28
C PHE A 195 21.55 1.27 23.36
N GLN A 196 22.72 1.90 23.52
CA GLN A 196 23.62 1.58 24.64
C GLN A 196 22.95 1.83 26.00
N LYS A 197 22.25 2.96 26.14
CA LYS A 197 21.45 3.24 27.34
C LYS A 197 20.36 2.17 27.54
N HIS A 198 19.69 1.76 26.48
CA HIS A 198 18.62 0.75 26.53
C HIS A 198 19.16 -0.63 26.96
N LYS A 199 20.31 -1.04 26.43
CA LYS A 199 21.01 -2.28 26.80
C LYS A 199 21.44 -2.34 28.25
N ASN A 200 21.75 -1.20 28.86
CA ASN A 200 22.10 -1.11 30.28
C ASN A 200 20.88 -1.19 31.21
N ASN A 201 19.66 -1.25 30.68
CA ASN A 201 18.47 -1.45 31.50
C ASN A 201 18.37 -2.91 31.96
N LYS A 202 18.35 -3.13 33.28
CA LYS A 202 18.23 -4.47 33.90
C LYS A 202 16.92 -5.18 33.57
N ASP A 203 15.88 -4.43 33.22
CA ASP A 203 14.57 -4.98 32.84
C ASP A 203 14.47 -5.36 31.35
N LEU A 204 15.53 -5.14 30.58
CA LEU A 204 15.56 -5.48 29.15
C LEU A 204 15.54 -7.00 28.96
N ARG A 205 14.49 -7.50 28.29
CA ARG A 205 14.35 -8.91 27.96
C ARG A 205 14.80 -9.25 26.54
N GLU A 206 14.49 -8.38 25.59
CA GLU A 206 14.74 -8.63 24.16
C GLU A 206 14.99 -7.33 23.38
N THR A 207 15.63 -7.45 22.22
CA THR A 207 15.85 -6.35 21.28
C THR A 207 15.53 -6.79 19.85
N LEU A 208 14.26 -7.07 19.58
CA LEU A 208 13.81 -7.51 18.26
C LEU A 208 13.52 -6.33 17.33
N ASN A 209 13.87 -6.49 16.06
CA ASN A 209 13.37 -5.62 15.00
C ASN A 209 11.89 -5.94 14.75
N VAL A 210 11.06 -4.92 14.58
CA VAL A 210 9.63 -5.06 14.35
C VAL A 210 9.28 -4.44 13.01
N ILE A 211 8.65 -5.22 12.13
CA ILE A 211 8.07 -4.76 10.87
C ILE A 211 6.56 -4.91 10.97
N MET A 212 5.83 -3.83 10.71
CA MET A 212 4.38 -3.81 10.66
C MET A 212 3.93 -3.53 9.23
N ILE A 213 3.19 -4.46 8.63
CA ILE A 213 2.62 -4.32 7.29
C ILE A 213 1.11 -4.22 7.43
N GLY A 214 0.55 -3.06 7.09
CA GLY A 214 -0.89 -2.83 7.02
C GLY A 214 -1.42 -3.10 5.61
N VAL A 215 -2.58 -3.74 5.52
CA VAL A 215 -3.34 -3.86 4.27
C VAL A 215 -4.73 -3.31 4.52
N ASP A 216 -5.06 -2.19 3.87
CA ASP A 216 -6.33 -1.51 4.10
C ASP A 216 -7.52 -2.35 3.59
N SER A 217 -8.61 -2.31 4.35
CA SER A 217 -9.94 -2.77 3.96
C SER A 217 -10.07 -4.28 3.72
N ILE A 218 -9.20 -5.08 4.34
CA ILE A 218 -9.25 -6.55 4.31
C ILE A 218 -9.74 -7.12 5.65
N SER A 219 -10.87 -7.83 5.62
CA SER A 219 -11.31 -8.67 6.74
C SER A 219 -10.57 -10.01 6.75
N ARG A 220 -10.53 -10.70 7.90
CA ARG A 220 -9.97 -12.06 8.01
C ARG A 220 -10.54 -13.02 6.96
N LEU A 221 -11.85 -12.99 6.74
CA LEU A 221 -12.50 -13.86 5.75
C LEU A 221 -12.10 -13.49 4.32
N ASN A 222 -11.94 -12.20 3.98
CA ASN A 222 -11.44 -11.79 2.68
C ASN A 222 -9.97 -12.15 2.47
N PHE A 223 -9.15 -12.05 3.52
CA PHE A 223 -7.75 -12.48 3.48
C PHE A 223 -7.65 -13.97 3.13
N MET A 224 -8.48 -14.81 3.77
CA MET A 224 -8.57 -16.25 3.47
C MET A 224 -9.00 -16.54 2.02
N ARG A 225 -9.91 -15.74 1.46
CA ARG A 225 -10.40 -15.94 0.09
C ARG A 225 -9.39 -15.51 -0.97
N TYR A 226 -8.83 -14.30 -0.82
CA TYR A 226 -8.15 -13.61 -1.92
C TYR A 226 -6.63 -13.55 -1.77
N MET A 227 -6.09 -13.80 -0.58
CA MET A 227 -4.65 -13.77 -0.30
C MET A 227 -4.13 -15.15 0.12
N GLN A 228 -4.65 -16.21 -0.49
CA GLN A 228 -4.34 -17.61 -0.15
C GLN A 228 -2.84 -17.91 -0.17
N LYS A 229 -2.10 -17.40 -1.16
CA LYS A 229 -0.64 -17.59 -1.26
C LYS A 229 0.09 -16.93 -0.09
N THR A 230 -0.26 -15.68 0.23
CA THR A 230 0.29 -14.95 1.36
C THR A 230 -0.03 -15.64 2.67
N ARG A 231 -1.29 -16.08 2.87
CA ARG A 231 -1.71 -16.80 4.07
C ARG A 231 -0.98 -18.14 4.21
N SER A 232 -0.85 -18.91 3.14
CA SER A 232 -0.09 -20.16 3.13
C SER A 232 1.35 -19.93 3.53
N TYR A 233 2.00 -18.92 2.96
CA TYR A 233 3.37 -18.57 3.29
C TYR A 233 3.53 -18.18 4.77
N LEU A 234 2.65 -17.32 5.28
CA LEU A 234 2.68 -16.92 6.68
C LEU A 234 2.53 -18.12 7.63
N LEU A 235 1.56 -19.00 7.39
CA LEU A 235 1.25 -20.06 8.35
C LEU A 235 2.16 -21.29 8.21
N ASN A 236 2.56 -21.65 7.00
CA ASN A 236 3.26 -22.91 6.73
C ASN A 236 4.77 -22.73 6.61
N ASP A 237 5.24 -21.57 6.13
CA ASP A 237 6.67 -21.30 5.92
C ASP A 237 7.27 -20.44 7.05
N LEU A 238 6.52 -19.45 7.55
CA LEU A 238 6.95 -18.58 8.66
C LEU A 238 6.40 -18.98 10.03
N GLU A 239 5.56 -20.02 10.08
CA GLU A 239 4.90 -20.48 11.32
C GLU A 239 4.20 -19.34 12.10
N ALA A 240 3.65 -18.37 11.37
CA ALA A 240 3.04 -17.19 11.95
C ALA A 240 1.80 -17.55 12.79
N VAL A 241 1.62 -16.85 13.91
CA VAL A 241 0.45 -17.01 14.78
C VAL A 241 -0.70 -16.13 14.29
N GLU A 242 -1.81 -16.75 13.90
CA GLU A 242 -3.04 -16.03 13.57
C GLU A 242 -3.78 -15.62 14.85
N LEU A 243 -3.91 -14.32 15.10
CA LEU A 243 -4.65 -13.76 16.23
C LEU A 243 -6.17 -13.78 15.95
N THR A 244 -6.80 -14.96 16.04
CA THR A 244 -8.21 -15.17 15.65
C THR A 244 -9.24 -14.35 16.43
N GLY A 245 -8.90 -13.92 17.66
CA GLY A 245 -9.73 -13.04 18.49
C GLY A 245 -9.46 -11.54 18.31
N TYR A 246 -8.45 -11.16 17.51
CA TYR A 246 -8.15 -9.76 17.25
C TYR A 246 -9.21 -9.13 16.35
N ASN A 247 -9.74 -7.97 16.74
CA ASN A 247 -10.80 -7.30 16.01
C ASN A 247 -10.61 -5.78 16.01
N LYS A 248 -11.21 -5.12 15.02
CA LYS A 248 -11.28 -3.66 14.93
C LYS A 248 -12.12 -3.12 16.10
N VAL A 249 -11.75 -1.94 16.59
CA VAL A 249 -12.45 -1.25 17.69
C VAL A 249 -13.48 -0.24 17.18
N ALA A 250 -13.42 0.11 15.89
CA ALA A 250 -14.36 1.02 15.23
C ALA A 250 -14.39 0.77 13.72
N ASP A 251 -15.14 1.59 12.96
CA ASP A 251 -15.37 1.32 11.54
C ASP A 251 -14.26 1.80 10.60
N ASN A 252 -13.75 3.01 10.79
CA ASN A 252 -12.81 3.64 9.85
C ASN A 252 -11.35 3.36 10.22
N THR A 253 -10.43 3.54 9.26
CA THR A 253 -9.01 3.25 9.44
C THR A 253 -8.38 4.06 10.59
N PHE A 254 -8.56 5.38 10.61
CA PHE A 254 -7.94 6.27 11.62
C PHE A 254 -8.24 5.85 13.07
N VAL A 255 -9.51 5.62 13.41
CA VAL A 255 -9.95 5.23 14.76
C VAL A 255 -9.48 3.84 15.19
N ASN A 256 -9.07 2.99 14.25
CA ASN A 256 -8.46 1.68 14.55
C ASN A 256 -6.93 1.76 14.71
N ILE A 257 -6.28 2.62 13.92
CA ILE A 257 -4.82 2.75 13.93
C ILE A 257 -4.32 3.59 15.12
N VAL A 258 -5.09 4.58 15.55
CA VAL A 258 -4.80 5.38 16.76
C VAL A 258 -4.57 4.49 17.99
N PRO A 259 -5.48 3.60 18.41
CA PRO A 259 -5.25 2.73 19.56
C PRO A 259 -4.12 1.73 19.35
N MET A 260 -3.94 1.22 18.13
CA MET A 260 -2.82 0.33 17.81
C MET A 260 -1.46 1.03 17.98
N THR A 261 -1.37 2.33 17.70
CA THR A 261 -0.10 3.07 17.65
C THR A 261 0.13 3.96 18.89
N LEU A 262 -0.91 4.34 19.63
CA LEU A 262 -0.83 5.12 20.87
C LEU A 262 -1.15 4.31 22.13
N GLY A 263 -1.73 3.11 22.00
CA GLY A 263 -2.18 2.30 23.13
C GLY A 263 -3.40 2.88 23.86
N LYS A 264 -4.17 3.75 23.19
CA LYS A 264 -5.33 4.47 23.74
C LYS A 264 -6.44 4.61 22.71
N PHE A 265 -7.69 4.46 23.11
CA PHE A 265 -8.82 4.80 22.26
C PHE A 265 -8.79 6.27 21.88
N LEU A 266 -9.40 6.62 20.74
CA LEU A 266 -9.36 7.99 20.23
C LEU A 266 -9.98 8.97 21.24
N GLU A 267 -11.01 8.55 21.96
CA GLU A 267 -11.73 9.30 22.99
C GLU A 267 -10.84 9.63 24.21
N GLU A 268 -9.76 8.86 24.43
CA GLU A 268 -8.80 9.07 25.52
C GLU A 268 -7.61 9.95 25.10
N VAL A 269 -7.51 10.25 23.80
CA VAL A 269 -6.48 11.11 23.22
C VAL A 269 -7.03 12.54 23.18
N PRO A 270 -6.23 13.58 23.50
CA PRO A 270 -6.67 14.98 23.44
C PRO A 270 -6.75 15.50 21.99
N TRP A 271 -7.46 14.78 21.14
CA TRP A 271 -7.74 15.10 19.74
C TRP A 271 -9.21 14.81 19.44
N ASN A 272 -9.83 15.64 18.61
CA ASN A 272 -11.14 15.35 18.02
C ASN A 272 -11.24 16.00 16.64
N GLU A 273 -12.29 15.66 15.89
CA GLU A 273 -12.50 16.13 14.51
C GLU A 273 -12.54 17.68 14.37
N LYS A 274 -12.86 18.43 15.42
CA LYS A 274 -12.81 19.90 15.39
C LYS A 274 -11.36 20.44 15.43
N MET A 275 -10.41 19.59 15.84
CA MET A 275 -8.98 19.88 15.89
C MET A 275 -8.26 19.40 14.64
N ASN A 276 -8.95 19.23 13.51
CA ASN A 276 -8.37 18.76 12.25
C ASN A 276 -7.19 19.60 11.71
N LYS A 277 -7.02 20.84 12.17
CA LYS A 277 -5.85 21.70 11.87
C LYS A 277 -4.66 21.50 12.83
N THR A 278 -4.78 20.62 13.82
CA THR A 278 -3.74 20.33 14.80
C THR A 278 -2.90 19.16 14.29
N PRO A 279 -1.57 19.32 14.12
CA PRO A 279 -0.72 18.24 13.64
C PRO A 279 -0.55 17.15 14.70
N PHE A 280 -0.25 15.94 14.22
CA PHE A 280 -0.03 14.79 15.08
C PHE A 280 1.39 14.72 15.71
N ASP A 281 2.21 15.75 15.47
CA ASP A 281 3.60 15.87 15.90
C ASP A 281 3.83 15.67 17.41
N ASN A 282 2.86 15.97 18.27
CA ASN A 282 3.03 15.95 19.72
C ASN A 282 2.50 14.67 20.40
N TYR A 283 1.85 13.76 19.67
CA TYR A 283 1.33 12.51 20.25
C TYR A 283 2.42 11.45 20.37
N ASN A 284 2.39 10.66 21.43
CA ASN A 284 3.45 9.70 21.78
C ASN A 284 3.27 8.34 21.10
N PHE A 285 3.28 8.34 19.77
CA PHE A 285 3.16 7.12 18.97
C PHE A 285 4.28 6.12 19.25
N ILE A 286 4.00 4.84 19.03
CA ILE A 286 4.90 3.72 19.30
C ILE A 286 6.26 3.89 18.63
N TRP A 287 6.32 4.42 17.42
CA TRP A 287 7.60 4.66 16.73
C TRP A 287 8.50 5.67 17.47
N LYS A 288 7.95 6.68 18.17
CA LYS A 288 8.77 7.56 19.03
C LYS A 288 9.38 6.81 20.20
N GLN A 289 8.63 5.84 20.74
CA GLN A 289 9.11 4.98 21.81
C GLN A 289 10.26 4.07 21.32
N PHE A 290 10.16 3.51 20.12
CA PHE A 290 11.25 2.77 19.46
C PHE A 290 12.46 3.67 19.18
N GLY A 291 12.26 4.85 18.59
CA GLY A 291 13.33 5.81 18.32
C GLY A 291 14.09 6.23 19.58
N SER A 292 13.37 6.48 20.69
CA SER A 292 13.99 6.81 21.98
C SER A 292 14.81 5.68 22.61
N ARG A 293 14.58 4.43 22.18
CA ARG A 293 15.33 3.23 22.60
C ARG A 293 16.45 2.85 21.64
N GLY A 294 16.68 3.69 20.62
CA GLY A 294 17.80 3.55 19.70
C GLY A 294 17.51 2.75 18.43
N TYR A 295 16.24 2.44 18.16
CA TYR A 295 15.84 1.83 16.90
C TYR A 295 15.80 2.87 15.78
N ARG A 296 16.13 2.45 14.56
CA ARG A 296 15.82 3.21 13.35
C ARG A 296 14.34 3.01 13.03
N THR A 297 13.67 4.08 12.66
CA THR A 297 12.22 4.09 12.50
C THR A 297 11.83 4.47 11.08
N LEU A 298 10.85 3.75 10.53
CA LEU A 298 10.29 4.03 9.22
C LEU A 298 8.77 3.99 9.31
N TYR A 299 8.15 4.98 8.70
CA TYR A 299 6.71 5.02 8.47
C TYR A 299 6.50 5.39 7.01
N ALA A 300 5.73 4.58 6.31
CA ALA A 300 5.49 4.78 4.90
C ALA A 300 4.07 4.37 4.55
N GLU A 301 3.40 5.19 3.76
CA GLU A 301 2.06 4.91 3.22
C GLU A 301 2.04 5.09 1.71
N ASP A 302 1.23 4.26 1.06
CA ASP A 302 0.76 4.46 -0.31
C ASP A 302 -0.41 5.45 -0.34
N ALA A 303 -1.00 5.67 -1.52
CA ALA A 303 -2.25 6.43 -1.69
C ALA A 303 -2.31 7.75 -0.87
N PRO A 304 -1.37 8.69 -1.07
CA PRO A 304 -1.17 9.84 -0.19
C PRO A 304 -2.42 10.71 -0.02
N SER A 305 -3.32 10.76 -1.00
CA SER A 305 -4.58 11.51 -0.90
C SER A 305 -5.53 11.05 0.20
N ILE A 306 -5.41 9.80 0.66
CA ILE A 306 -6.27 9.19 1.69
C ILE A 306 -5.46 8.61 2.86
N ALA A 307 -4.21 9.03 3.01
CA ALA A 307 -3.31 8.62 4.09
C ALA A 307 -3.93 8.85 5.48
N ILE A 308 -3.57 7.98 6.43
CA ILE A 308 -4.35 7.77 7.66
C ILE A 308 -4.42 9.03 8.52
N PHE A 309 -3.30 9.73 8.64
CA PHE A 309 -3.17 10.95 9.45
C PHE A 309 -3.33 12.24 8.65
N ASP A 310 -3.38 12.18 7.32
CA ASP A 310 -3.44 13.36 6.44
C ASP A 310 -4.85 13.60 5.86
N TYR A 311 -5.66 12.56 5.64
CA TYR A 311 -7.00 12.72 5.05
C TYR A 311 -7.91 13.58 5.93
N LEU A 312 -8.24 14.78 5.44
CA LEU A 312 -9.02 15.83 6.11
C LEU A 312 -8.41 16.31 7.44
N LYS A 313 -7.10 16.15 7.62
CA LYS A 313 -6.36 16.45 8.86
C LYS A 313 -5.05 17.17 8.54
N ALA A 314 -4.39 17.73 9.54
CA ALA A 314 -3.13 18.44 9.38
C ALA A 314 -1.91 17.53 9.20
N GLY A 315 -2.09 16.20 9.29
CA GLY A 315 -0.98 15.26 9.12
C GLY A 315 0.14 15.48 10.13
N PHE A 316 1.36 15.34 9.63
CA PHE A 316 2.59 15.59 10.37
C PHE A 316 3.33 16.80 9.77
N HIS A 317 3.61 17.81 10.60
CA HIS A 317 4.46 18.92 10.17
C HIS A 317 5.92 18.47 10.20
N LYS A 318 6.34 17.77 11.24
CA LYS A 318 7.67 17.13 11.34
C LYS A 318 7.59 15.65 10.99
N PRO A 319 8.59 15.09 10.28
CA PRO A 319 8.63 13.65 10.02
C PRO A 319 8.43 12.84 11.31
N PRO A 320 7.44 11.92 11.37
CA PRO A 320 7.14 11.14 12.57
C PRO A 320 8.24 10.10 12.87
N THR A 321 9.02 9.73 11.86
CA THR A 321 10.06 8.69 11.86
C THR A 321 11.31 9.18 11.13
N ASP A 322 12.42 8.46 11.27
CA ASP A 322 13.71 8.79 10.64
C ASP A 322 13.64 8.70 9.10
N TYR A 323 12.85 7.76 8.62
CA TYR A 323 12.55 7.53 7.22
C TYR A 323 11.03 7.67 7.00
N PHE A 324 10.62 8.67 6.21
CA PHE A 324 9.21 9.01 6.01
C PHE A 324 8.95 9.39 4.54
N ASN A 325 8.15 8.58 3.83
CA ASN A 325 8.01 8.67 2.37
C ASN A 325 6.99 9.72 1.87
N ARG A 326 6.34 10.50 2.74
CA ARG A 326 5.19 11.34 2.37
C ARG A 326 5.41 12.21 1.14
N HIS A 327 6.46 13.03 1.15
CA HIS A 327 6.73 13.97 0.06
C HIS A 327 7.17 13.27 -1.23
N PHE A 328 7.80 12.10 -1.12
CA PHE A 328 8.02 11.22 -2.27
C PHE A 328 6.69 10.72 -2.85
N SER A 329 5.81 10.14 -2.04
CA SER A 329 4.51 9.63 -2.48
C SER A 329 3.65 10.72 -3.11
N VAL A 330 3.58 11.91 -2.50
CA VAL A 330 2.83 13.05 -3.05
C VAL A 330 3.42 13.48 -4.40
N ALA A 331 4.74 13.65 -4.50
CA ALA A 331 5.39 14.05 -5.76
C ALA A 331 5.25 13.00 -6.87
N MET A 332 5.37 11.72 -6.52
CA MET A 332 5.27 10.57 -7.42
C MET A 332 3.85 10.45 -7.98
N THR A 333 2.82 10.48 -7.13
CA THR A 333 1.40 10.39 -7.53
C THR A 333 0.89 11.62 -8.28
N ALA A 334 1.49 12.79 -8.06
CA ALA A 334 1.17 14.00 -8.81
C ALA A 334 1.54 13.90 -10.31
N ASP A 335 2.56 13.12 -10.67
CA ASP A 335 2.95 12.88 -12.06
C ASP A 335 2.09 11.80 -12.74
N ARG A 336 0.83 12.13 -12.99
CA ARG A 336 -0.17 11.21 -13.59
C ARG A 336 0.28 10.55 -14.90
N LYS A 337 1.23 11.15 -15.64
CA LYS A 337 1.70 10.62 -16.93
C LYS A 337 2.63 9.41 -16.77
N SER A 338 3.28 9.29 -15.63
CA SER A 338 4.18 8.16 -15.33
C SER A 338 3.43 6.92 -14.83
N TRP A 339 2.14 7.06 -14.50
CA TRP A 339 1.27 5.99 -14.02
C TRP A 339 0.39 5.41 -15.13
N TYR A 340 0.16 4.10 -15.07
CA TYR A 340 -0.80 3.42 -15.96
C TYR A 340 -1.48 2.25 -15.23
N ASN A 341 -2.39 1.56 -15.92
CA ASN A 341 -3.22 0.50 -15.37
C ASN A 341 -4.00 0.97 -14.12
N SER A 342 -4.75 2.07 -14.28
CA SER A 342 -5.55 2.69 -13.21
C SER A 342 -4.74 3.11 -11.98
N HIS A 343 -3.54 3.67 -12.18
CA HIS A 343 -2.63 4.11 -11.12
C HIS A 343 -2.04 2.98 -10.25
N HIS A 344 -2.06 1.73 -10.71
CA HIS A 344 -1.42 0.64 -9.96
C HIS A 344 0.06 0.44 -10.28
N CYS A 345 0.52 0.94 -11.43
CA CYS A 345 1.86 0.71 -11.92
C CYS A 345 2.59 2.02 -12.22
N LEU A 346 3.81 2.13 -11.72
CA LEU A 346 4.78 3.16 -12.08
C LEU A 346 5.93 2.48 -12.84
N VAL A 347 6.14 2.90 -14.09
CA VAL A 347 7.10 2.28 -15.01
C VAL A 347 6.89 0.76 -15.15
N ASN A 348 7.59 -0.08 -14.40
CA ASN A 348 7.47 -1.54 -14.45
C ASN A 348 7.13 -2.17 -13.09
N LYS A 349 7.01 -1.36 -12.03
CA LYS A 349 6.74 -1.81 -10.66
C LYS A 349 5.31 -1.47 -10.25
N MET A 350 4.76 -2.30 -9.37
CA MET A 350 3.51 -1.97 -8.68
C MET A 350 3.78 -0.94 -7.56
N GLU A 351 2.80 -0.11 -7.22
CA GLU A 351 2.90 0.79 -6.05
C GLU A 351 3.24 0.00 -4.77
N THR A 352 2.60 -1.16 -4.59
CA THR A 352 2.87 -2.04 -3.45
C THR A 352 4.30 -2.58 -3.42
N GLU A 353 4.90 -2.84 -4.58
CA GLU A 353 6.30 -3.26 -4.70
C GLU A 353 7.25 -2.12 -4.31
N ILE A 354 6.99 -0.90 -4.81
CA ILE A 354 7.76 0.30 -4.44
C ILE A 354 7.76 0.50 -2.93
N MET A 355 6.61 0.34 -2.27
CA MET A 355 6.47 0.47 -0.82
C MET A 355 7.20 -0.62 -0.04
N LEU A 356 7.04 -1.89 -0.43
CA LEU A 356 7.69 -3.01 0.25
C LEU A 356 9.21 -2.98 0.07
N ASP A 357 9.69 -2.59 -1.11
CA ASP A 357 11.13 -2.43 -1.39
C ASP A 357 11.76 -1.42 -0.42
N TYR A 358 11.07 -0.34 -0.08
CA TYR A 358 11.58 0.66 0.88
C TYR A 358 11.76 0.08 2.30
N VAL A 359 10.80 -0.73 2.74
CA VAL A 359 10.87 -1.43 4.04
C VAL A 359 12.00 -2.46 4.03
N ILE A 360 12.11 -3.27 2.97
CA ILE A 360 13.14 -4.29 2.81
C ILE A 360 14.53 -3.64 2.76
N ASN A 361 14.68 -2.55 2.00
CA ASN A 361 15.94 -1.83 1.88
C ASN A 361 16.42 -1.31 3.22
N LEU A 362 15.54 -0.78 4.08
CA LEU A 362 15.94 -0.37 5.42
C LEU A 362 16.46 -1.55 6.24
N TYR A 363 15.78 -2.68 6.20
CA TYR A 363 16.20 -3.89 6.93
C TYR A 363 17.58 -4.38 6.46
N LEU A 364 17.80 -4.46 5.14
CA LEU A 364 19.06 -4.92 4.57
C LEU A 364 20.22 -3.94 4.84
N TYR A 365 19.97 -2.64 4.71
CA TYR A 365 20.99 -1.61 4.93
C TYR A 365 21.40 -1.47 6.39
N THR A 366 20.48 -1.66 7.33
CA THR A 366 20.77 -1.40 8.74
C THR A 366 21.36 -2.61 9.47
N ASN A 367 21.09 -3.83 8.98
CA ASN A 367 21.73 -5.04 9.51
C ASN A 367 23.17 -5.24 9.00
N THR A 368 23.53 -4.68 7.85
CA THR A 368 24.90 -4.74 7.31
C THR A 368 25.85 -3.73 7.96
N VAL A 369 25.33 -2.64 8.55
CA VAL A 369 26.16 -1.59 9.18
C VAL A 369 26.65 -2.00 10.58
N HIS A 370 26.11 -3.09 11.15
CA HIS A 370 26.62 -3.69 12.39
C HIS A 370 27.63 -4.84 12.17
N THR A 371 28.00 -5.16 10.94
CA THR A 371 29.21 -5.98 10.68
C THR A 371 30.48 -5.13 10.73
N TRP A 372 30.74 -4.54 11.90
CA TRP A 372 32.13 -4.32 12.33
C TRP A 372 32.67 -5.66 12.84
N LEU A 373 33.04 -6.54 11.91
CA LEU A 373 34.07 -7.53 12.16
C LEU A 373 35.41 -6.83 11.88
N SER A 374 36.12 -6.45 12.93
CA SER A 374 37.53 -6.06 12.88
C SER A 374 38.30 -6.93 13.90
N PRO A 375 39.62 -7.11 13.75
CA PRO A 375 40.21 -8.39 13.38
C PRO A 375 40.99 -9.01 14.56
N SER A 376 41.62 -10.16 14.30
CA SER A 376 42.68 -10.85 15.08
C SER A 376 42.30 -11.70 16.30
N LEU A 377 42.41 -13.03 16.07
CA LEU A 377 43.17 -14.11 16.79
C LEU A 377 44.09 -13.69 17.96
N PRO A 378 44.56 -14.57 18.90
CA PRO A 378 44.71 -16.05 18.91
C PRO A 378 44.02 -16.73 20.13
N ASP A 379 43.93 -18.04 20.36
CA ASP A 379 44.79 -19.22 20.12
C ASP A 379 44.08 -20.39 19.41
#